data_AF-A0A448ZVL7-F1
#
_entry.id   AF-A0A448ZVL7-F1
#
_cell.length_a   1.000
_cell.length_b   1.000
_cell.length_c   1.000
_cell.angle_alpha   90.00
_cell.angle_beta   90.00
_cell.angle_gamma   90.00
#
_symmetry.space_group_name_H-M   'P 1'
#
loop_
_entity.id
_entity.type
_entity.pdbx_description
1 polymer ?
#
loop_
_entity_poly.entity_id
_entity_poly.type
_entity_poly.pdbx_seq_one_letter_code
_entity_poly.pdbx_strand_id
1 'polypeptide(L)'
;MAEKGRIVKIWSDIVEIEFSKNSLPSIEHLLTLHDGKTYLLVQRIVDETTVRAIIIYTSQDISINDEVINTKHSFAVPIGKESKNNIYNFWGLPLLKNRGTKPKYIEMNSIINKTRYLGTNNEIIETGIKAIDFFMPIVKGYKLGIFGGAGVGKTVLMKEIIFNINKKYKSTSNIFIGSGERSREAIELFNELESSNLMKNSNMFISKMNDSPGARMSIVPIGITAAEYLRDYEKEDVLLFIDNIYRFIQAKNEVSASLGKKPSVGGYQSTLESDVSNIEDRLFKNENGSITSFQTIFLPMDDLSDPSAVAVFNHLNGNLVLSRNQSAKNIFPAFDPLASSSNSINEKIIGKKHFDAIIEAKRILKTYKDLEDVMLILGFDELDKESKIIVKKALQLEAFFTQNFFMTEHFTKSPGVFVSMEDTVDSVIRILEGKYIKQNPEIFSYVGSNKDIPTDEELNL
;
A
#
# COMPACT_ATOMS: atom_id res chain seq x y z
N MET A 1 -3.66 -27.61 33.84
CA MET A 1 -3.56 -26.53 34.85
C MET A 1 -3.15 -25.27 34.13
N ALA A 2 -3.74 -24.11 34.43
CA ALA A 2 -3.31 -22.85 33.84
C ALA A 2 -1.83 -22.63 34.18
N GLU A 3 -1.02 -22.43 33.15
CA GLU A 3 0.40 -22.14 33.25
C GLU A 3 0.55 -20.69 33.70
N LYS A 4 0.79 -20.53 35.01
CA LYS A 4 0.82 -19.24 35.69
C LYS A 4 2.27 -18.74 35.78
N GLY A 5 2.45 -17.46 35.51
CA GLY A 5 3.68 -16.70 35.73
C GLY A 5 3.46 -15.58 36.74
N ARG A 6 4.55 -14.88 37.08
CA ARG A 6 4.53 -13.70 37.97
C ARG A 6 5.33 -12.56 37.37
N ILE A 7 4.83 -11.34 37.56
CA ILE A 7 5.54 -10.14 37.13
C ILE A 7 6.72 -9.88 38.05
N VAL A 8 7.92 -9.78 37.47
CA VAL A 8 9.17 -9.54 38.20
C VAL A 8 9.73 -8.14 37.99
N LYS A 9 9.49 -7.53 36.82
CA LYS A 9 9.87 -6.14 36.52
C LYS A 9 8.83 -5.44 35.67
N ILE A 10 8.72 -4.13 35.85
CA ILE A 10 7.77 -3.27 35.13
C ILE A 10 8.52 -2.05 34.62
N TRP A 11 8.39 -1.78 33.32
CA TRP A 11 8.70 -0.52 32.67
C TRP A 11 7.38 0.15 32.23
N SER A 12 7.44 1.29 31.53
CA SER A 12 6.24 2.00 31.07
C SER A 12 5.26 1.13 30.29
N ASP A 13 5.78 0.44 29.27
CA ASP A 13 4.97 -0.27 28.27
C ASP A 13 5.27 -1.76 28.21
N ILE A 14 6.16 -2.24 29.08
CA ILE A 14 6.71 -3.60 29.04
C ILE A 14 6.79 -4.16 30.45
N VAL A 15 6.49 -5.45 30.57
CA VAL A 15 6.68 -6.21 31.79
C VAL A 15 7.57 -7.42 31.54
N GLU A 16 8.38 -7.76 32.52
CA GLU A 16 9.16 -9.00 32.57
C GLU A 16 8.40 -9.98 33.47
N ILE A 17 8.18 -11.20 32.97
CA ILE A 17 7.33 -12.20 33.61
C ILE A 17 8.11 -13.49 33.71
N GLU A 18 8.15 -14.06 34.91
CA GLU A 18 8.76 -15.34 35.19
C GLU A 18 7.70 -16.44 35.22
N PHE A 19 7.94 -17.50 34.47
CA PHE A 19 7.14 -18.72 34.40
C PHE A 19 7.95 -19.90 34.91
N SER A 20 7.27 -20.99 35.26
CA SER A 20 7.97 -22.26 35.48
C SER A 20 8.59 -22.77 34.17
N LYS A 21 9.70 -23.53 34.26
CA LYS A 21 10.48 -23.99 33.09
C LYS A 21 9.67 -24.74 32.03
N ASN A 22 8.60 -25.44 32.42
CA ASN A 22 7.75 -26.19 31.49
C ASN A 22 6.53 -25.41 30.99
N SER A 23 6.40 -24.14 31.39
CA SER A 23 5.23 -23.31 31.14
C SER A 23 5.54 -22.01 30.41
N LEU A 24 6.71 -21.95 29.77
CA LEU A 24 7.19 -20.75 29.10
C LEU A 24 6.34 -20.47 27.84
N PRO A 25 5.74 -19.28 27.72
CA PRO A 25 4.99 -18.90 26.52
C PRO A 25 5.89 -18.73 25.28
N SER A 26 5.34 -19.00 24.10
CA SER A 26 6.00 -18.66 22.83
C SER A 26 5.92 -17.17 22.54
N ILE A 27 6.79 -16.69 21.65
CA ILE A 27 6.67 -15.35 21.06
C ILE A 27 5.30 -15.21 20.38
N GLU A 28 4.71 -14.02 20.46
CA GLU A 28 3.36 -13.68 19.96
C GLU A 28 2.18 -14.34 20.70
N HIS A 29 2.42 -15.12 21.76
CA HIS A 29 1.34 -15.51 22.67
C HIS A 29 0.81 -14.30 23.44
N LEU A 30 -0.51 -14.29 23.65
CA LEU A 30 -1.17 -13.37 24.55
C LEU A 30 -1.08 -13.89 25.99
N LEU A 31 -0.88 -12.98 26.92
CA LEU A 31 -0.97 -13.25 28.35
C LEU A 31 -2.06 -12.37 28.94
N THR A 32 -2.67 -12.84 30.03
CA THR A 32 -3.72 -12.09 30.70
C THR A 32 -3.59 -12.11 32.22
N LEU A 33 -4.08 -11.04 32.85
CA LEU A 33 -4.19 -10.86 34.29
C LEU A 33 -5.48 -10.10 34.62
N HIS A 34 -5.76 -9.92 35.90
CA HIS A 34 -6.97 -9.24 36.38
C HIS A 34 -8.25 -9.89 35.86
N ASP A 35 -8.34 -11.22 35.98
CA ASP A 35 -9.48 -12.05 35.54
C ASP A 35 -9.83 -11.88 34.05
N GLY A 36 -8.82 -11.82 33.18
CA GLY A 36 -9.05 -11.72 31.73
C GLY A 36 -9.26 -10.29 31.23
N LYS A 37 -8.97 -9.28 32.04
CA LYS A 37 -9.27 -7.86 31.71
C LYS A 37 -8.04 -7.08 31.26
N THR A 38 -6.84 -7.52 31.58
CA THR A 38 -5.58 -6.91 31.12
C THR A 38 -4.86 -7.89 30.20
N TYR A 39 -4.25 -7.38 29.14
CA TYR A 39 -3.62 -8.20 28.10
C TYR A 39 -2.22 -7.73 27.76
N LEU A 40 -1.33 -8.71 27.59
CA LEU A 40 0.07 -8.52 27.29
C LEU A 40 0.47 -9.37 26.07
N LEU A 41 1.42 -8.90 25.26
CA LEU A 41 1.93 -9.62 24.09
C LEU A 41 3.37 -10.04 24.30
N VAL A 42 3.65 -11.34 24.29
CA VAL A 42 5.03 -11.85 24.40
C VAL A 42 5.82 -11.46 23.16
N GLN A 43 6.97 -10.81 23.36
CA GLN A 43 7.81 -10.32 22.26
C GLN A 43 9.26 -10.81 22.34
N ARG A 44 9.70 -11.25 23.51
CA ARG A 44 11.06 -11.76 23.69
C ARG A 44 11.11 -12.80 24.79
N ILE A 45 11.79 -13.90 24.50
CA ILE A 45 12.24 -14.86 25.51
C ILE A 45 13.61 -14.38 26.00
N VAL A 46 13.76 -14.19 27.30
CA VAL A 46 15.01 -13.72 27.93
C VAL A 46 15.91 -14.90 28.27
N ASP A 47 15.32 -15.94 28.87
CA ASP A 47 15.96 -17.18 29.27
C ASP A 47 14.92 -18.32 29.36
N GLU A 48 15.25 -19.44 30.01
CA GLU A 48 14.40 -20.63 30.11
C GLU A 48 13.10 -20.43 30.92
N THR A 49 13.00 -19.34 31.69
CA THR A 49 11.89 -19.05 32.61
C THR A 49 11.28 -17.69 32.41
N THR A 50 12.00 -16.74 31.80
CA THR A 50 11.59 -15.34 31.75
C THR A 50 11.27 -14.88 30.33
N VAL A 51 10.14 -14.18 30.20
CA VAL A 51 9.72 -13.50 28.96
C VAL A 51 9.52 -12.00 29.20
N ARG A 52 9.66 -11.21 28.13
CA ARG A 52 9.21 -9.81 28.09
C ARG A 52 7.99 -9.69 27.22
N ALA A 53 6.98 -9.04 27.77
CA ALA A 53 5.71 -8.80 27.11
C ALA A 53 5.36 -7.31 27.08
N ILE A 54 4.80 -6.85 25.97
CA ILE A 54 4.29 -5.49 25.81
C ILE A 54 2.89 -5.41 26.40
N ILE A 55 2.57 -4.34 27.11
CA ILE A 55 1.22 -4.06 27.59
C ILE A 55 0.34 -3.64 26.40
N ILE A 56 -0.65 -4.46 26.04
CA ILE A 56 -1.58 -4.14 24.95
C ILE A 56 -2.75 -3.30 25.48
N TYR A 57 -3.29 -3.72 26.62
CA TYR A 57 -4.45 -3.12 27.26
C TYR A 57 -4.38 -3.35 28.77
N THR A 58 -4.68 -2.30 29.54
CA THR A 58 -4.75 -2.35 30.99
C THR A 58 -6.14 -1.93 31.48
N SER A 59 -6.71 -2.73 32.38
CA SER A 59 -7.97 -2.41 33.06
C SER A 59 -7.76 -1.77 34.42
N GLN A 60 -6.60 -1.98 35.04
CA GLN A 60 -6.19 -1.47 36.35
C GLN A 60 -4.66 -1.57 36.46
N ASP A 61 -4.06 -0.86 37.42
CA ASP A 61 -2.61 -0.82 37.59
C ASP A 61 -2.01 -2.22 37.75
N ILE A 62 -0.86 -2.42 37.10
CA ILE A 62 -0.10 -3.67 37.13
C ILE A 62 0.95 -3.57 38.24
N SER A 63 1.02 -4.57 39.09
CA SER A 63 1.94 -4.65 40.23
C SER A 63 2.93 -5.80 40.10
N ILE A 64 4.09 -5.66 40.77
CA ILE A 64 5.05 -6.76 40.90
C ILE A 64 4.39 -7.88 41.70
N ASN A 65 4.63 -9.13 41.28
CA ASN A 65 4.02 -10.37 41.76
C ASN A 65 2.58 -10.65 41.30
N ASP A 66 1.99 -9.79 40.46
CA ASP A 66 0.69 -10.13 39.85
C ASP A 66 0.79 -11.46 39.09
N GLU A 67 -0.26 -12.28 39.26
CA GLU A 67 -0.35 -13.56 38.58
C GLU A 67 -0.75 -13.36 37.13
N VAL A 68 0.04 -13.93 36.23
CA VAL A 68 -0.17 -13.84 34.78
C VAL A 68 -0.50 -15.22 34.22
N ILE A 69 -1.53 -15.31 33.40
CA ILE A 69 -1.99 -16.54 32.77
C ILE A 69 -1.56 -16.53 31.29
N ASN A 70 -0.88 -17.59 30.86
CA ASN A 70 -0.57 -17.83 29.46
C ASN A 70 -1.83 -18.34 28.72
N THR A 71 -2.32 -17.60 27.72
CA THR A 71 -3.49 -18.04 26.93
C THR A 71 -3.13 -19.14 25.95
N LYS A 72 -1.84 -19.33 25.62
CA LYS A 72 -1.32 -20.22 24.57
C LYS A 72 -1.78 -19.89 23.14
N HIS A 73 -2.37 -18.72 22.94
CA HIS A 73 -2.93 -18.29 21.67
C HIS A 73 -2.42 -16.90 21.31
N SER A 74 -2.22 -16.66 20.01
CA SER A 74 -1.97 -15.33 19.47
C SER A 74 -3.27 -14.54 19.23
N PHE A 75 -3.18 -13.39 18.58
CA PHE A 75 -4.35 -12.65 18.12
C PHE A 75 -5.21 -13.47 17.16
N ALA A 76 -6.53 -13.37 17.31
CA ALA A 76 -7.48 -14.01 16.43
C ALA A 76 -7.66 -13.21 15.14
N VAL A 77 -7.57 -13.89 14.00
CA VAL A 77 -7.71 -13.30 12.67
C VAL A 77 -9.01 -13.78 12.04
N PRO A 78 -9.97 -12.89 11.74
CA PRO A 78 -11.18 -13.24 11.01
C PRO A 78 -10.84 -13.56 9.55
N ILE A 79 -11.34 -14.69 9.06
CA ILE A 79 -10.98 -15.23 7.74
C ILE A 79 -12.19 -15.63 6.90
N GLY A 80 -11.92 -15.85 5.61
CA GLY A 80 -12.87 -16.36 4.64
C GLY A 80 -13.86 -15.32 4.12
N LYS A 81 -14.71 -15.72 3.19
CA LYS A 81 -15.68 -14.83 2.53
C LYS A 81 -16.67 -14.21 3.52
N GLU A 82 -17.02 -14.93 4.57
CA GLU A 82 -17.89 -14.43 5.64
C GLU A 82 -17.26 -13.31 6.46
N SER A 83 -15.94 -13.09 6.38
CA SER A 83 -15.29 -11.95 7.02
C SER A 83 -15.50 -10.63 6.27
N LYS A 84 -15.79 -10.69 4.96
CA LYS A 84 -15.95 -9.54 4.06
C LYS A 84 -17.02 -8.56 4.57
N ASN A 85 -16.95 -7.32 4.11
CA ASN A 85 -17.92 -6.27 4.42
C ASN A 85 -17.94 -5.86 5.91
N ASN A 86 -16.78 -5.86 6.57
CA ASN A 86 -16.63 -5.37 7.93
C ASN A 86 -15.28 -4.68 8.19
N ILE A 87 -15.23 -3.97 9.32
CA ILE A 87 -14.02 -3.38 9.89
C ILE A 87 -13.68 -4.16 11.15
N TYR A 88 -12.44 -4.59 11.28
CA TYR A 88 -11.93 -5.34 12.42
C TYR A 88 -10.87 -4.54 13.16
N ASN A 89 -10.88 -4.64 14.49
CA ASN A 89 -9.79 -4.15 15.32
C ASN A 89 -8.68 -5.21 15.45
N PHE A 90 -7.62 -4.87 16.18
CA PHE A 90 -6.49 -5.78 16.44
C PHE A 90 -6.85 -7.01 17.29
N TRP A 91 -8.04 -7.07 17.91
CA TRP A 91 -8.56 -8.29 18.54
C TRP A 91 -9.25 -9.24 17.56
N GLY A 92 -9.38 -8.85 16.29
CA GLY A 92 -10.19 -9.56 15.30
C GLY A 92 -11.69 -9.35 15.47
N LEU A 93 -12.12 -8.43 16.35
CA LEU A 93 -13.53 -8.19 16.62
C LEU A 93 -14.14 -7.26 15.57
N PRO A 94 -15.32 -7.59 15.01
CA PRO A 94 -16.01 -6.72 14.07
C PRO A 94 -16.53 -5.46 14.77
N LEU A 95 -16.25 -4.31 14.18
CA LEU A 95 -16.73 -3.01 14.64
C LEU A 95 -18.14 -2.70 14.10
N LEU A 96 -18.51 -3.24 12.93
CA LEU A 96 -19.86 -3.10 12.35
C LEU A 96 -20.76 -4.26 12.80
N LYS A 97 -21.22 -4.20 14.05
CA LYS A 97 -22.04 -5.27 14.68
C LYS A 97 -23.37 -5.53 13.97
N ASN A 98 -23.93 -4.51 13.33
CA ASN A 98 -25.20 -4.59 12.59
C ASN A 98 -25.13 -5.41 11.30
N ARG A 99 -23.94 -5.82 10.85
CA ARG A 99 -23.76 -6.63 9.63
C ARG A 99 -24.03 -8.13 9.85
N GLY A 100 -24.14 -8.58 11.10
CA GLY A 100 -24.37 -10.00 11.42
C GLY A 100 -23.24 -10.93 10.99
N THR A 101 -22.05 -10.39 10.75
CA THR A 101 -20.85 -11.11 10.29
C THR A 101 -20.42 -12.15 11.32
N LYS A 102 -20.19 -13.40 10.88
CA LYS A 102 -19.77 -14.53 11.73
C LYS A 102 -18.54 -15.21 11.13
N PRO A 103 -17.39 -14.53 11.05
CA PRO A 103 -16.22 -15.10 10.42
C PRO A 103 -15.70 -16.30 11.22
N LYS A 104 -15.00 -17.19 10.52
CA LYS A 104 -14.10 -18.15 11.17
C LYS A 104 -12.85 -17.42 11.64
N TYR A 105 -12.15 -18.00 12.60
CA TYR A 105 -10.92 -17.43 13.14
C TYR A 105 -9.77 -18.42 13.04
N ILE A 106 -8.59 -17.89 12.75
CA ILE A 106 -7.30 -18.57 12.90
C ILE A 106 -6.36 -17.69 13.71
N GLU A 107 -5.25 -18.25 14.18
CA GLU A 107 -4.25 -17.45 14.88
C GLU A 107 -3.40 -16.64 13.90
N MET A 108 -3.02 -15.42 14.29
CA MET A 108 -2.06 -14.60 13.58
C MET A 108 -0.80 -15.42 13.26
N ASN A 109 -0.29 -15.32 12.03
CA ASN A 109 0.91 -16.00 11.55
C ASN A 109 0.85 -17.54 11.51
N SER A 110 -0.30 -18.17 11.76
CA SER A 110 -0.43 -19.64 11.80
C SER A 110 -0.35 -20.35 10.45
N ILE A 111 -0.56 -19.63 9.34
CA ILE A 111 -0.64 -20.19 7.98
C ILE A 111 0.43 -19.64 7.03
N ILE A 112 1.54 -19.10 7.56
CA ILE A 112 2.59 -18.49 6.72
C ILE A 112 3.12 -19.52 5.72
N ASN A 113 2.89 -19.25 4.45
CA ASN A 113 3.38 -20.06 3.35
C ASN A 113 4.72 -19.50 2.85
N LYS A 114 5.75 -20.35 2.79
CA LYS A 114 7.09 -19.98 2.29
C LYS A 114 7.33 -20.37 0.84
N THR A 115 6.41 -21.11 0.23
CA THR A 115 6.57 -21.64 -1.13
C THR A 115 6.17 -20.58 -2.15
N ARG A 116 7.17 -20.00 -2.82
CA ARG A 116 6.98 -19.04 -3.92
C ARG A 116 6.82 -19.77 -5.24
N TYR A 117 5.94 -19.25 -6.11
CA TYR A 117 5.85 -19.73 -7.49
C TYR A 117 7.02 -19.17 -8.30
N LEU A 118 7.77 -20.07 -8.96
CA LEU A 118 8.95 -19.74 -9.76
C LEU A 118 8.65 -19.65 -11.27
N GLY A 119 7.38 -19.69 -11.68
CA GLY A 119 7.03 -19.63 -13.09
C GLY A 119 7.28 -18.25 -13.70
N THR A 120 7.61 -18.24 -15.00
CA THR A 120 8.01 -17.06 -15.77
C THR A 120 6.84 -16.23 -16.31
N ASN A 121 5.60 -16.65 -16.08
CA ASN A 121 4.42 -15.98 -16.61
C ASN A 121 4.05 -14.77 -15.74
N ASN A 122 4.55 -13.60 -16.14
CA ASN A 122 4.16 -12.32 -15.59
C ASN A 122 2.77 -11.96 -16.13
N GLU A 123 1.78 -11.90 -15.23
CA GLU A 123 0.43 -11.44 -15.56
C GLU A 123 0.28 -9.99 -15.16
N ILE A 124 -0.02 -9.13 -16.14
CA ILE A 124 -0.28 -7.71 -15.92
C ILE A 124 -1.73 -7.52 -15.48
N ILE A 125 -1.93 -6.71 -14.45
CA ILE A 125 -3.22 -6.20 -14.01
C ILE A 125 -3.43 -4.86 -14.70
N GLU A 126 -4.40 -4.82 -15.62
CA GLU A 126 -4.77 -3.58 -16.30
C GLU A 126 -5.68 -2.75 -15.39
N THR A 127 -5.19 -1.57 -14.99
CA THR A 127 -5.87 -0.69 -14.04
C THR A 127 -6.90 0.22 -14.71
N GLY A 128 -6.81 0.40 -16.03
CA GLY A 128 -7.61 1.34 -16.79
C GLY A 128 -7.14 2.78 -16.66
N ILE A 129 -6.05 3.05 -15.94
CA ILE A 129 -5.53 4.39 -15.66
C ILE A 129 -4.30 4.60 -16.55
N LYS A 130 -4.40 5.51 -17.52
CA LYS A 130 -3.39 5.74 -18.57
C LYS A 130 -1.97 5.90 -18.01
N ALA A 131 -1.81 6.77 -17.01
CA ALA A 131 -0.49 7.06 -16.43
C ALA A 131 0.14 5.80 -15.78
N ILE A 132 -0.66 4.99 -15.10
CA ILE A 132 -0.19 3.77 -14.42
C ILE A 132 0.05 2.67 -15.44
N ASP A 133 -0.94 2.36 -16.29
CA ASP A 133 -0.84 1.30 -17.28
C ASP A 133 0.22 1.60 -18.35
N PHE A 134 0.58 2.87 -18.59
CA PHE A 134 1.68 3.21 -19.48
C PHE A 134 3.05 3.20 -18.79
N PHE A 135 3.25 3.98 -17.72
CA PHE A 135 4.58 4.15 -17.12
C PHE A 135 4.93 3.12 -16.05
N MET A 136 3.92 2.51 -15.42
CA MET A 136 4.13 1.60 -14.30
C MET A 136 3.15 0.40 -14.32
N PRO A 137 3.14 -0.43 -15.39
CA PRO A 137 2.24 -1.58 -15.50
C PRO A 137 2.34 -2.48 -14.26
N ILE A 138 1.22 -2.82 -13.66
CA ILE A 138 1.19 -3.58 -12.42
C ILE A 138 1.20 -5.07 -12.74
N VAL A 139 2.15 -5.82 -12.17
CA VAL A 139 2.18 -7.29 -12.31
C VAL A 139 1.58 -7.93 -11.06
N LYS A 140 0.80 -9.00 -11.22
CA LYS A 140 0.22 -9.74 -10.10
C LYS A 140 1.28 -10.18 -9.09
N GLY A 141 1.02 -9.92 -7.82
CA GLY A 141 1.94 -10.23 -6.72
C GLY A 141 3.03 -9.19 -6.48
N TYR A 142 3.03 -8.07 -7.22
CA TYR A 142 3.98 -6.99 -6.98
C TYR A 142 3.63 -6.20 -5.72
N LYS A 143 4.69 -5.67 -5.10
CA LYS A 143 4.63 -4.73 -4.00
C LYS A 143 4.93 -3.33 -4.52
N LEU A 144 4.01 -2.41 -4.35
CA LEU A 144 4.10 -1.05 -4.88
C LEU A 144 4.06 -0.04 -3.74
N GLY A 145 5.06 0.84 -3.69
CA GLY A 145 5.04 1.98 -2.78
C GLY A 145 4.27 3.15 -3.41
N ILE A 146 3.37 3.77 -2.65
CA ILE A 146 2.68 5.00 -3.03
C ILE A 146 3.28 6.16 -2.23
N PHE A 147 3.90 7.08 -2.95
CA PHE A 147 4.58 8.25 -2.40
C PHE A 147 3.83 9.52 -2.77
N GLY A 148 3.89 10.50 -1.88
CA GLY A 148 3.31 11.82 -2.13
C GLY A 148 2.83 12.49 -0.86
N GLY A 149 2.81 13.83 -0.88
CA GLY A 149 2.34 14.63 0.25
C GLY A 149 0.86 14.44 0.57
N ALA A 150 0.38 15.08 1.62
CA ALA A 150 -1.06 15.21 1.86
C ALA A 150 -1.73 15.94 0.68
N GLY A 151 -2.96 15.53 0.32
CA GLY A 151 -3.77 16.22 -0.69
C GLY A 151 -3.47 15.92 -2.16
N VAL A 152 -2.43 15.15 -2.49
CA VAL A 152 -2.07 14.82 -3.89
C VAL A 152 -2.95 13.74 -4.55
N GLY A 153 -3.96 13.23 -3.85
CA GLY A 153 -4.92 12.26 -4.40
C GLY A 153 -4.59 10.77 -4.21
N LYS A 154 -3.76 10.39 -3.23
CA LYS A 154 -3.40 8.98 -2.94
C LYS A 154 -4.62 8.08 -2.75
N THR A 155 -5.52 8.43 -1.83
CA THR A 155 -6.74 7.66 -1.54
C THR A 155 -7.67 7.60 -2.75
N VAL A 156 -7.76 8.68 -3.51
CA VAL A 156 -8.56 8.75 -4.74
C VAL A 156 -8.03 7.76 -5.78
N LEU A 157 -6.71 7.72 -5.99
CA LEU A 157 -6.06 6.78 -6.90
C LEU A 157 -6.26 5.32 -6.46
N MET A 158 -6.06 5.03 -5.16
CA MET A 158 -6.29 3.67 -4.63
C MET A 158 -7.72 3.19 -4.87
N LYS A 159 -8.73 4.03 -4.60
CA LYS A 159 -10.14 3.69 -4.85
C LYS A 159 -10.41 3.44 -6.33
N GLU A 160 -9.85 4.26 -7.22
CA GLU A 160 -10.03 4.09 -8.66
C GLU A 160 -9.45 2.76 -9.14
N ILE A 161 -8.24 2.41 -8.69
CA ILE A 161 -7.59 1.12 -8.97
C ILE A 161 -8.48 -0.04 -8.53
N ILE A 162 -9.01 0.02 -7.30
CA ILE A 162 -9.90 -1.02 -6.75
C ILE A 162 -11.18 -1.14 -7.56
N PHE A 163 -11.80 0.00 -7.89
CA PHE A 163 -13.04 0.02 -8.65
C PHE A 163 -12.85 -0.64 -10.02
N ASN A 164 -11.81 -0.24 -10.75
CA ASN A 164 -11.54 -0.74 -12.08
C ASN A 164 -11.16 -2.22 -12.08
N ILE A 165 -10.31 -2.66 -11.15
CA ILE A 165 -9.90 -4.08 -11.05
C ILE A 165 -11.09 -4.96 -10.63
N ASN A 166 -11.86 -4.58 -9.61
CA ASN A 166 -13.03 -5.37 -9.18
C ASN A 166 -14.11 -5.49 -10.25
N LYS A 167 -14.28 -4.45 -11.09
CA LYS A 167 -15.23 -4.48 -12.22
C LYS A 167 -14.80 -5.48 -13.30
N LYS A 168 -13.49 -5.63 -13.52
CA LYS A 168 -12.92 -6.50 -14.55
C LYS A 168 -12.70 -7.94 -14.06
N TYR A 169 -12.24 -8.12 -12.82
CA TYR A 169 -11.83 -9.40 -12.25
C TYR A 169 -12.73 -9.79 -11.07
N LYS A 170 -13.68 -10.71 -11.31
CA LYS A 170 -14.70 -11.12 -10.34
C LYS A 170 -14.16 -11.85 -9.10
N SER A 171 -12.97 -12.43 -9.17
CA SER A 171 -12.31 -13.20 -8.10
C SER A 171 -11.28 -12.38 -7.32
N THR A 172 -11.52 -11.06 -7.19
CA THR A 172 -10.61 -10.14 -6.49
C THR A 172 -11.17 -9.77 -5.13
N SER A 173 -10.32 -9.83 -4.12
CA SER A 173 -10.60 -9.35 -2.76
C SER A 173 -9.73 -8.17 -2.41
N ASN A 174 -10.26 -7.29 -1.56
CA ASN A 174 -9.54 -6.11 -1.12
C ASN A 174 -9.36 -6.16 0.39
N ILE A 175 -8.15 -5.90 0.86
CA ILE A 175 -7.86 -5.79 2.29
C ILE A 175 -7.18 -4.46 2.51
N PHE A 176 -7.73 -3.66 3.43
CA PHE A 176 -7.13 -2.44 3.91
C PHE A 176 -6.60 -2.66 5.31
N ILE A 177 -5.37 -2.22 5.55
CA ILE A 177 -4.71 -2.30 6.83
C ILE A 177 -4.33 -0.89 7.24
N GLY A 178 -4.99 -0.39 8.28
CA GLY A 178 -4.72 0.87 8.95
C GLY A 178 -3.85 0.64 10.18
N SER A 179 -2.54 0.86 10.12
CA SER A 179 -1.67 0.79 11.30
C SER A 179 -1.44 2.19 11.85
N GLY A 180 -1.93 2.45 13.07
CA GLY A 180 -1.83 3.79 13.66
C GLY A 180 -2.52 4.84 12.79
N GLU A 181 -3.71 4.52 12.29
CA GLU A 181 -4.46 5.39 11.40
C GLU A 181 -5.27 6.43 12.18
N ARG A 182 -5.55 7.59 11.59
CA ARG A 182 -6.50 8.54 12.17
C ARG A 182 -7.92 7.99 12.03
N SER A 183 -8.68 8.00 13.12
CA SER A 183 -10.09 7.53 13.10
C SER A 183 -10.93 8.24 12.04
N ARG A 184 -10.70 9.54 11.80
CA ARG A 184 -11.37 10.30 10.75
C ARG A 184 -11.08 9.74 9.35
N GLU A 185 -9.81 9.49 9.05
CA GLU A 185 -9.36 8.99 7.74
C GLU A 185 -9.86 7.57 7.49
N ALA A 186 -9.88 6.71 8.53
CA ALA A 186 -10.47 5.37 8.45
C ALA A 186 -11.99 5.39 8.19
N ILE A 187 -12.72 6.31 8.82
CA ILE A 187 -14.17 6.48 8.60
C ILE A 187 -14.45 7.05 7.21
N GLU A 188 -13.66 8.02 6.76
CA GLU A 188 -13.75 8.58 5.39
C GLU A 188 -13.57 7.47 4.36
N LEU A 189 -12.50 6.68 4.46
CA LEU A 189 -12.27 5.53 3.58
C LEU A 189 -13.45 4.54 3.63
N PHE A 190 -13.94 4.18 4.81
CA PHE A 190 -15.08 3.28 4.96
C PHE A 190 -16.34 3.80 4.25
N ASN A 191 -16.71 5.06 4.51
CA ASN A 191 -17.89 5.68 3.90
C ASN A 191 -17.77 5.76 2.38
N GLU A 192 -16.58 6.05 1.88
CA GLU A 192 -16.28 6.06 0.45
C GLU A 192 -16.42 4.66 -0.16
N LEU A 193 -15.86 3.62 0.47
CA LEU A 193 -16.01 2.24 0.00
C LEU A 193 -17.46 1.75 0.05
N GLU A 194 -18.23 2.18 1.06
CA GLU A 194 -19.65 1.88 1.21
C GLU A 194 -20.47 2.50 0.06
N SER A 195 -20.29 3.81 -0.16
CA SER A 195 -20.99 4.56 -1.22
C SER A 195 -20.64 4.10 -2.64
N SER A 196 -19.41 3.65 -2.86
CA SER A 196 -18.96 3.05 -4.13
C SER A 196 -19.30 1.56 -4.25
N ASN A 197 -20.00 0.97 -3.27
CA ASN A 197 -20.37 -0.45 -3.23
C ASN A 197 -19.15 -1.41 -3.32
N LEU A 198 -17.97 -0.95 -2.90
CA LEU A 198 -16.71 -1.70 -2.88
C LEU A 198 -16.52 -2.45 -1.56
N MET A 199 -17.17 -1.99 -0.47
CA MET A 199 -17.03 -2.60 0.84
C MET A 199 -17.46 -4.08 0.87
N LYS A 200 -18.40 -4.49 0.02
CA LYS A 200 -18.88 -5.89 -0.07
C LYS A 200 -17.78 -6.91 -0.37
N ASN A 201 -16.77 -6.51 -1.13
CA ASN A 201 -15.61 -7.34 -1.48
C ASN A 201 -14.34 -6.92 -0.72
N SER A 202 -14.50 -6.14 0.35
CA SER A 202 -13.40 -5.57 1.10
C SER A 202 -13.45 -5.94 2.59
N ASN A 203 -12.27 -5.97 3.21
CA ASN A 203 -12.08 -6.02 4.65
C ASN A 203 -11.20 -4.87 5.09
N MET A 204 -11.49 -4.29 6.24
CA MET A 204 -10.64 -3.28 6.85
C MET A 204 -10.12 -3.79 8.19
N PHE A 205 -8.82 -3.69 8.43
CA PHE A 205 -8.16 -4.00 9.70
C PHE A 205 -7.53 -2.72 10.23
N ILE A 206 -8.11 -2.15 11.28
CA ILE A 206 -7.75 -0.82 11.76
C ILE A 206 -7.26 -0.89 13.20
N SER A 207 -6.06 -0.35 13.43
CA SER A 207 -5.60 0.10 14.74
C SER A 207 -5.38 1.60 14.68
N LYS A 208 -5.93 2.31 15.67
CA LYS A 208 -5.90 3.77 15.74
C LYS A 208 -4.55 4.25 16.26
N MET A 209 -4.22 5.52 15.99
CA MET A 209 -3.03 6.17 16.55
C MET A 209 -2.94 6.07 18.09
N ASN A 210 -4.07 6.12 18.79
CA ASN A 210 -4.12 6.10 20.25
C ASN A 210 -4.17 4.69 20.85
N ASP A 211 -4.18 3.63 20.02
CA ASP A 211 -4.01 2.26 20.52
C ASP A 211 -2.54 2.05 20.94
N SER A 212 -2.28 1.03 21.77
CA SER A 212 -0.92 0.72 22.24
C SER A 212 0.04 0.35 21.10
N PRO A 213 1.36 0.51 21.28
CA PRO A 213 2.33 0.07 20.28
C PRO A 213 2.18 -1.40 19.89
N GLY A 214 1.83 -2.27 20.87
CA GLY A 214 1.52 -3.68 20.64
C GLY A 214 0.36 -3.89 19.65
N ALA A 215 -0.73 -3.14 19.82
CA ALA A 215 -1.86 -3.18 18.88
C ALA A 215 -1.46 -2.68 17.47
N ARG A 216 -0.76 -1.55 17.39
CA ARG A 216 -0.34 -0.95 16.12
C ARG A 216 0.64 -1.84 15.34
N MET A 217 1.55 -2.53 16.02
CA MET A 217 2.47 -3.47 15.34
C MET A 217 1.81 -4.80 14.97
N SER A 218 0.72 -5.22 15.63
CA SER A 218 0.05 -6.49 15.35
C SER A 218 -1.03 -6.40 14.27
N ILE A 219 -1.61 -5.23 14.00
CA ILE A 219 -2.68 -5.12 12.99
C ILE A 219 -2.22 -5.47 11.57
N VAL A 220 -0.96 -5.19 11.23
CA VAL A 220 -0.38 -5.53 9.93
C VAL A 220 -0.29 -7.05 9.71
N PRO A 221 0.38 -7.84 10.57
CA PRO A 221 0.40 -9.29 10.41
C PRO A 221 -0.98 -9.94 10.52
N ILE A 222 -1.93 -9.35 11.28
CA ILE A 222 -3.35 -9.80 11.29
C ILE A 222 -3.97 -9.69 9.90
N GLY A 223 -3.92 -8.50 9.29
CA GLY A 223 -4.51 -8.29 7.97
C GLY A 223 -3.80 -9.10 6.87
N ILE A 224 -2.48 -9.30 6.96
CA ILE A 224 -1.74 -10.16 6.04
C ILE A 224 -2.13 -11.62 6.21
N THR A 225 -2.31 -12.10 7.44
CA THR A 225 -2.79 -13.47 7.68
C THR A 225 -4.17 -13.69 7.03
N ALA A 226 -5.06 -12.70 7.08
CA ALA A 226 -6.34 -12.76 6.36
C ALA A 226 -6.14 -12.77 4.82
N ALA A 227 -5.19 -12.00 4.29
CA ALA A 227 -4.84 -11.97 2.87
C ALA A 227 -4.27 -13.32 2.39
N GLU A 228 -3.37 -13.92 3.17
CA GLU A 228 -2.81 -15.24 2.90
C GLU A 228 -3.90 -16.31 2.89
N TYR A 229 -4.88 -16.23 3.79
CA TYR A 229 -6.00 -17.17 3.76
C TYR A 229 -6.79 -17.08 2.44
N LEU A 230 -7.08 -15.86 1.98
CA LEU A 230 -7.78 -15.66 0.70
C LEU A 230 -6.96 -16.15 -0.49
N ARG A 231 -5.64 -15.90 -0.50
CA ARG A 231 -4.73 -16.39 -1.54
C ARG A 231 -4.64 -17.91 -1.55
N ASP A 232 -4.37 -18.52 -0.39
CA ASP A 232 -3.93 -19.92 -0.29
C ASP A 232 -5.09 -20.91 -0.24
N TYR A 233 -6.21 -20.54 0.40
CA TYR A 233 -7.34 -21.43 0.62
C TYR A 233 -8.55 -21.08 -0.25
N GLU A 234 -8.86 -19.79 -0.41
CA GLU A 234 -9.97 -19.34 -1.29
C GLU A 234 -9.55 -19.16 -2.75
N LYS A 235 -8.25 -19.20 -3.04
CA LYS A 235 -7.66 -19.07 -4.38
C LYS A 235 -8.06 -17.77 -5.09
N GLU A 236 -8.09 -16.69 -4.32
CA GLU A 236 -8.44 -15.35 -4.81
C GLU A 236 -7.18 -14.51 -5.05
N ASP A 237 -7.28 -13.57 -5.99
CA ASP A 237 -6.30 -12.48 -6.12
C ASP A 237 -6.66 -11.40 -5.11
N VAL A 238 -5.70 -10.98 -4.29
CA VAL A 238 -5.89 -10.01 -3.22
C VAL A 238 -5.17 -8.72 -3.56
N LEU A 239 -5.91 -7.60 -3.56
CA LEU A 239 -5.34 -6.26 -3.51
C LEU A 239 -5.21 -5.85 -2.04
N LEU A 240 -3.98 -5.70 -1.58
CA LEU A 240 -3.66 -5.35 -0.20
C LEU A 240 -3.23 -3.89 -0.11
N PHE A 241 -3.91 -3.10 0.70
CA PHE A 241 -3.60 -1.70 0.92
C PHE A 241 -3.10 -1.52 2.35
N ILE A 242 -1.89 -1.00 2.52
CA ILE A 242 -1.30 -0.73 3.84
C ILE A 242 -1.09 0.77 3.97
N ASP A 243 -1.87 1.41 4.84
CA ASP A 243 -1.70 2.82 5.21
C ASP A 243 -1.54 2.92 6.74
N ASN A 244 -0.36 3.16 7.30
CA ASN A 244 0.93 3.35 6.67
C ASN A 244 1.91 2.30 7.19
N ILE A 245 2.71 1.68 6.32
CA ILE A 245 3.68 0.66 6.74
C ILE A 245 4.74 1.22 7.70
N TYR A 246 5.06 2.52 7.59
CA TYR A 246 5.95 3.22 8.52
C TYR A 246 5.42 3.19 9.96
N ARG A 247 4.11 3.24 10.18
CA ARG A 247 3.53 3.22 11.55
C ARG A 247 3.71 1.88 12.24
N PHE A 248 3.77 0.80 11.49
CA PHE A 248 4.16 -0.51 12.00
C PHE A 248 5.62 -0.51 12.47
N ILE A 249 6.53 0.06 11.66
CA ILE A 249 7.95 0.20 12.02
C ILE A 249 8.11 1.09 13.25
N GLN A 250 7.42 2.24 13.27
CA GLN A 250 7.43 3.19 14.37
C GLN A 250 6.98 2.54 15.68
N ALA A 251 5.86 1.80 15.65
CA ALA A 251 5.35 1.09 16.83
C ALA A 251 6.34 0.05 17.36
N LYS A 252 7.06 -0.65 16.47
CA LYS A 252 8.14 -1.56 16.87
C LYS A 252 9.35 -0.82 17.44
N ASN A 253 9.68 0.36 16.91
CA ASN A 253 10.80 1.16 17.40
C ASN A 253 10.54 1.70 18.81
N GLU A 254 9.32 2.19 19.08
CA GLU A 254 8.91 2.77 20.38
C GLU A 254 9.17 1.83 21.57
N VAL A 255 8.96 0.52 21.39
CA VAL A 255 9.14 -0.48 22.45
C VAL A 255 10.52 -1.16 22.43
N SER A 256 11.35 -0.88 21.43
CA SER A 256 12.56 -1.66 21.15
C SER A 256 13.61 -1.56 22.26
N ALA A 257 13.85 -0.34 22.76
CA ALA A 257 14.78 -0.06 23.84
C ALA A 257 14.35 -0.75 25.14
N SER A 258 13.05 -0.65 25.47
CA SER A 258 12.46 -1.30 26.65
C SER A 258 12.48 -2.83 26.53
N LEU A 259 12.39 -3.40 25.31
CA LEU A 259 12.60 -4.83 25.06
C LEU A 259 14.06 -5.24 25.24
N GLY A 260 14.98 -4.30 25.44
CA GLY A 260 16.42 -4.52 25.54
C GLY A 260 17.07 -4.85 24.20
N LYS A 261 16.48 -4.40 23.08
CA LYS A 261 17.15 -4.42 21.79
C LYS A 261 18.13 -3.25 21.72
N LYS A 262 19.29 -3.47 21.11
CA LYS A 262 20.25 -2.38 20.90
C LYS A 262 19.69 -1.44 19.80
N PRO A 263 19.83 -0.11 19.95
CA PRO A 263 19.53 0.81 18.88
C PRO A 263 20.54 0.63 17.73
N SER A 264 20.10 0.95 16.52
CA SER A 264 20.86 0.93 15.28
C SER A 264 20.96 2.35 14.70
N VAL A 265 21.36 2.45 13.44
CA VAL A 265 21.42 3.70 12.66
C VAL A 265 20.08 4.44 12.74
N GLY A 266 20.14 5.77 12.91
CA GLY A 266 18.94 6.62 13.02
C GLY A 266 18.10 6.42 14.28
N GLY A 267 18.57 5.61 15.25
CA GLY A 267 17.82 5.32 16.47
C GLY A 267 16.71 4.28 16.29
N TYR A 268 16.70 3.56 15.16
CA TYR A 268 15.79 2.44 14.93
C TYR A 268 16.24 1.17 15.66
N GLN A 269 15.32 0.21 15.78
CA GLN A 269 15.63 -1.09 16.36
C GLN A 269 16.63 -1.88 15.51
N SER A 270 17.53 -2.65 16.15
CA SER A 270 18.47 -3.52 15.43
C SER A 270 17.82 -4.61 14.58
N THR A 271 16.53 -4.87 14.77
CA THR A 271 15.75 -5.87 14.03
C THR A 271 14.97 -5.28 12.84
N LEU A 272 15.17 -4.01 12.50
CA LEU A 272 14.39 -3.29 11.48
C LEU A 272 14.25 -4.10 10.18
N GLU A 273 15.37 -4.53 9.59
CA GLU A 273 15.38 -5.32 8.34
C GLU A 273 14.59 -6.62 8.48
N SER A 274 14.82 -7.39 9.55
CA SER A 274 14.10 -8.65 9.79
C SER A 274 12.61 -8.42 10.07
N ASP A 275 12.25 -7.32 10.73
CA ASP A 275 10.87 -6.95 11.04
C ASP A 275 10.09 -6.62 9.77
N VAL A 276 10.73 -5.93 8.82
CA VAL A 276 10.16 -5.61 7.50
C VAL A 276 10.10 -6.85 6.62
N SER A 277 11.19 -7.63 6.51
CA SER A 277 11.23 -8.87 5.72
C SER A 277 10.14 -9.87 6.15
N ASN A 278 9.91 -10.04 7.47
CA ASN A 278 8.85 -10.92 7.98
C ASN A 278 7.43 -10.55 7.51
N ILE A 279 7.22 -9.31 7.06
CA ILE A 279 5.96 -8.82 6.49
C ILE A 279 6.03 -8.91 4.97
N GLU A 280 7.04 -8.27 4.37
CA GLU A 280 7.14 -8.09 2.92
C GLU A 280 7.39 -9.38 2.14
N ASP A 281 8.01 -10.38 2.76
CA ASP A 281 8.29 -11.66 2.09
C ASP A 281 7.08 -12.59 1.99
N ARG A 282 5.96 -12.23 2.65
CA ARG A 282 4.67 -12.92 2.60
C ARG A 282 3.79 -12.45 1.45
N LEU A 283 4.09 -11.26 0.91
CA LEU A 283 3.32 -10.60 -0.14
C LEU A 283 3.86 -11.02 -1.51
N PHE A 284 3.31 -12.10 -2.06
CA PHE A 284 3.74 -12.66 -3.34
C PHE A 284 2.62 -13.47 -4.02
N LYS A 285 2.84 -13.79 -5.31
CA LYS A 285 2.04 -14.73 -6.11
C LYS A 285 2.50 -16.17 -5.93
N ASN A 286 1.56 -17.09 -5.75
CA ASN A 286 1.80 -18.53 -5.82
C ASN A 286 0.84 -19.23 -6.80
N GLU A 287 0.78 -20.55 -6.76
CA GLU A 287 -0.09 -21.36 -7.64
C GLU A 287 -1.59 -21.17 -7.37
N ASN A 288 -1.94 -20.72 -6.16
CA ASN A 288 -3.34 -20.57 -5.73
C ASN A 288 -3.91 -19.18 -6.03
N GLY A 289 -3.08 -18.15 -5.97
CA GLY A 289 -3.49 -16.76 -6.20
C GLY A 289 -2.34 -15.77 -6.03
N SER A 290 -2.66 -14.49 -5.89
CA SER A 290 -1.66 -13.44 -5.66
C SER A 290 -2.05 -12.46 -4.56
N ILE A 291 -1.05 -11.88 -3.90
CA ILE A 291 -1.23 -10.69 -3.06
C ILE A 291 -0.45 -9.57 -3.71
N THR A 292 -1.16 -8.65 -4.36
CA THR A 292 -0.59 -7.43 -4.94
C THR A 292 -0.79 -6.30 -3.93
N SER A 293 0.31 -5.69 -3.45
CA SER A 293 0.22 -4.71 -2.38
C SER A 293 0.50 -3.29 -2.83
N PHE A 294 -0.24 -2.35 -2.24
CA PHE A 294 -0.09 -0.91 -2.37
C PHE A 294 0.14 -0.34 -0.98
N GLN A 295 1.31 0.25 -0.77
CA GLN A 295 1.75 0.64 0.55
C GLN A 295 2.03 2.13 0.56
N THR A 296 1.27 2.88 1.35
CA THR A 296 1.61 4.28 1.60
C THR A 296 2.83 4.28 2.52
N ILE A 297 3.88 4.98 2.12
CA ILE A 297 5.11 5.12 2.90
C ILE A 297 5.23 6.58 3.33
N PHE A 298 5.25 6.79 4.64
CA PHE A 298 5.59 8.09 5.20
C PHE A 298 7.12 8.20 5.26
N LEU A 299 7.67 9.25 4.63
CA LEU A 299 9.09 9.55 4.70
C LEU A 299 9.32 10.56 5.83
N PRO A 300 10.04 10.17 6.90
CA PRO A 300 10.43 11.12 7.93
C PRO A 300 11.21 12.27 7.30
N MET A 301 10.77 13.50 7.53
CA MET A 301 11.41 14.71 6.97
C MET A 301 11.55 14.71 5.44
N ASP A 302 10.70 13.95 4.72
CA ASP A 302 10.81 13.75 3.27
C ASP A 302 12.18 13.17 2.82
N ASP A 303 12.88 12.46 3.71
CA ASP A 303 14.19 11.86 3.46
C ASP A 303 14.08 10.41 2.94
N LEU A 304 14.45 10.18 1.69
CA LEU A 304 14.50 8.85 1.06
C LEU A 304 15.65 7.98 1.58
N SER A 305 16.63 8.56 2.27
CA SER A 305 17.77 7.85 2.85
C SER A 305 17.54 7.39 4.30
N ASP A 306 16.37 7.71 4.88
CA ASP A 306 16.01 7.22 6.21
C ASP A 306 16.01 5.69 6.25
N PRO A 307 16.61 5.05 7.29
CA PRO A 307 16.71 3.60 7.38
C PRO A 307 15.37 2.85 7.26
N SER A 308 14.27 3.41 7.77
CA SER A 308 12.95 2.77 7.68
C SER A 308 12.40 2.78 6.25
N ALA A 309 12.65 3.85 5.50
CA ALA A 309 12.29 3.95 4.09
C ALA A 309 13.11 2.95 3.27
N VAL A 310 14.44 2.96 3.46
CA VAL A 310 15.37 2.06 2.75
C VAL A 310 15.02 0.59 2.99
N ALA A 311 14.73 0.21 4.23
CA ALA A 311 14.35 -1.16 4.58
C ALA A 311 13.12 -1.64 3.79
N VAL A 312 12.10 -0.79 3.63
CA VAL A 312 10.91 -1.13 2.83
C VAL A 312 11.20 -1.12 1.33
N PHE A 313 11.99 -0.15 0.84
CA PHE A 313 12.27 0.02 -0.59
C PHE A 313 12.91 -1.20 -1.23
N ASN A 314 13.81 -1.87 -0.50
CA ASN A 314 14.48 -3.08 -0.97
C ASN A 314 13.49 -4.22 -1.30
N HIS A 315 12.27 -4.17 -0.76
CA HIS A 315 11.23 -5.15 -1.02
C HIS A 315 10.22 -4.74 -2.09
N LEU A 316 10.19 -3.46 -2.51
CA LEU A 316 9.22 -2.97 -3.48
C LEU A 316 9.63 -3.33 -4.91
N ASN A 317 8.63 -3.65 -5.73
CA ASN A 317 8.79 -3.88 -7.16
C ASN A 317 8.60 -2.59 -7.97
N GLY A 318 8.00 -1.56 -7.39
CA GLY A 318 7.79 -0.27 -8.03
C GLY A 318 7.43 0.84 -7.04
N ASN A 319 7.73 2.06 -7.45
CA ASN A 319 7.51 3.29 -6.71
C ASN A 319 6.61 4.20 -7.54
N LEU A 320 5.40 4.44 -7.04
CA LEU A 320 4.41 5.33 -7.61
C LEU A 320 4.49 6.67 -6.89
N VAL A 321 4.97 7.69 -7.57
CA VAL A 321 5.14 9.02 -6.99
C VAL A 321 4.03 9.95 -7.45
N LEU A 322 3.29 10.50 -6.50
CA LEU A 322 2.32 11.58 -6.70
C LEU A 322 2.93 12.92 -6.29
N SER A 323 3.01 13.85 -7.24
CA SER A 323 3.73 15.11 -7.11
C SER A 323 2.80 16.28 -6.81
N ARG A 324 3.21 17.13 -5.86
CA ARG A 324 2.52 18.39 -5.58
C ARG A 324 2.56 19.34 -6.78
N ASN A 325 3.64 19.31 -7.57
CA ASN A 325 3.78 20.16 -8.74
C ASN A 325 2.73 19.82 -9.79
N GLN A 326 2.48 18.53 -10.05
CA GLN A 326 1.41 18.10 -10.96
C GLN A 326 0.04 18.52 -10.44
N SER A 327 -0.23 18.33 -9.13
CA SER A 327 -1.50 18.75 -8.54
C SER A 327 -1.71 20.27 -8.59
N ALA A 328 -0.64 21.07 -8.44
CA ALA A 328 -0.70 22.53 -8.52
C ALA A 328 -1.00 23.02 -9.96
N LYS A 329 -0.59 22.22 -10.97
CA LYS A 329 -0.94 22.43 -12.38
C LYS A 329 -2.36 21.92 -12.74
N ASN A 330 -3.14 21.43 -11.78
CA ASN A 330 -4.44 20.77 -11.98
C ASN A 330 -4.38 19.55 -12.93
N ILE A 331 -3.26 18.83 -12.93
CA ILE A 331 -3.07 17.59 -13.68
C ILE A 331 -3.42 16.42 -12.78
N PHE A 332 -4.51 15.72 -13.08
CA PHE A 332 -4.99 14.56 -12.32
C PHE A 332 -5.15 13.31 -13.20
N PRO A 333 -4.65 12.13 -12.76
CA PRO A 333 -3.93 11.89 -11.48
C PRO A 333 -2.59 12.62 -11.43
N ALA A 334 -2.18 13.05 -10.22
CA ALA A 334 -0.97 13.83 -9.99
C ALA A 334 0.33 12.99 -10.10
N PHE A 335 0.37 12.04 -11.02
CA PHE A 335 1.45 11.09 -11.22
C PHE A 335 2.70 11.76 -11.81
N ASP A 336 3.86 11.47 -11.22
CA ASP A 336 5.15 11.93 -11.74
C ASP A 336 5.83 10.80 -12.54
N PRO A 337 5.88 10.88 -13.88
CA PRO A 337 6.45 9.84 -14.73
C PRO A 337 7.98 9.74 -14.65
N LEU A 338 8.66 10.80 -14.21
CA LEU A 338 10.12 10.83 -14.10
C LEU A 338 10.58 10.30 -12.74
N ALA A 339 9.84 10.59 -11.67
CA ALA A 339 10.13 10.09 -10.33
C ALA A 339 9.60 8.67 -10.07
N SER A 340 8.61 8.21 -10.84
CA SER A 340 8.06 6.86 -10.71
C SER A 340 8.86 5.81 -11.48
N SER A 341 8.99 4.62 -10.90
CA SER A 341 9.79 3.51 -11.43
C SER A 341 9.15 2.16 -11.14
N SER A 342 9.34 1.17 -12.02
CA SER A 342 8.91 -0.22 -11.75
C SER A 342 9.79 -1.23 -12.46
N ASN A 343 9.98 -2.38 -11.82
CA ASN A 343 10.67 -3.54 -12.38
C ASN A 343 9.89 -4.17 -13.54
N SER A 344 8.61 -3.80 -13.73
CA SER A 344 7.80 -4.24 -14.87
C SER A 344 8.20 -3.59 -16.20
N ILE A 345 8.98 -2.50 -16.19
CA ILE A 345 9.46 -1.83 -17.40
C ILE A 345 10.60 -2.67 -18.02
N ASN A 346 10.21 -3.76 -18.66
CA ASN A 346 11.10 -4.72 -19.30
C ASN A 346 10.44 -5.24 -20.58
N GLU A 347 11.18 -5.24 -21.69
CA GLU A 347 10.71 -5.73 -22.99
C GLU A 347 10.06 -7.13 -22.92
N LYS A 348 10.57 -8.02 -22.07
CA LYS A 348 10.01 -9.38 -21.90
C LYS A 348 8.65 -9.40 -21.19
N ILE A 349 8.30 -8.35 -20.45
CA ILE A 349 7.07 -8.26 -19.67
C ILE A 349 6.00 -7.48 -20.46
N ILE A 350 6.36 -6.30 -20.97
CA ILE A 350 5.42 -5.36 -21.59
C ILE A 350 5.50 -5.35 -23.13
N GLY A 351 6.47 -6.06 -23.71
CA GLY A 351 6.74 -6.06 -25.14
C GLY A 351 7.54 -4.85 -25.60
N LYS A 352 8.19 -4.99 -26.76
CA LYS A 352 9.08 -3.97 -27.33
C LYS A 352 8.38 -2.66 -27.65
N LYS A 353 7.20 -2.74 -28.27
CA LYS A 353 6.41 -1.56 -28.67
C LYS A 353 6.13 -0.63 -27.48
N HIS A 354 5.68 -1.20 -26.35
CA HIS A 354 5.39 -0.42 -25.15
C HIS A 354 6.67 0.07 -24.48
N PHE A 355 7.69 -0.79 -24.38
CA PHE A 355 8.99 -0.41 -23.81
C PHE A 355 9.64 0.78 -24.53
N ASP A 356 9.75 0.72 -25.86
CA ASP A 356 10.34 1.79 -26.66
C ASP A 356 9.56 3.11 -26.51
N ALA A 357 8.22 3.02 -26.47
CA ALA A 357 7.36 4.18 -26.26
C ALA A 357 7.58 4.83 -24.88
N ILE A 358 7.76 4.04 -23.81
CA ILE A 358 8.05 4.58 -22.46
C ILE A 358 9.38 5.33 -22.46
N ILE A 359 10.43 4.75 -23.04
CA ILE A 359 11.77 5.35 -23.07
C ILE A 359 11.72 6.70 -23.79
N GLU A 360 11.06 6.75 -24.95
CA GLU A 360 10.94 7.97 -25.73
C GLU A 360 10.06 9.03 -25.03
N ALA A 361 8.92 8.63 -24.44
CA ALA A 361 8.08 9.53 -23.66
C ALA A 361 8.84 10.13 -22.47
N LYS A 362 9.60 9.31 -21.72
CA LYS A 362 10.43 9.79 -20.61
C LYS A 362 11.53 10.73 -21.09
N ARG A 363 12.16 10.45 -22.24
CA ARG A 363 13.17 11.34 -22.85
C ARG A 363 12.57 12.72 -23.15
N ILE A 364 11.42 12.77 -23.83
CA ILE A 364 10.71 14.02 -24.16
C ILE A 364 10.33 14.79 -22.89
N LEU A 365 9.73 14.12 -21.90
CA LEU A 365 9.32 14.75 -20.63
C LEU A 365 10.52 15.28 -19.83
N LYS A 366 11.65 14.56 -19.85
CA LYS A 366 12.89 15.01 -19.20
C LYS A 366 13.47 16.24 -19.89
N THR A 367 13.59 16.23 -21.22
CA THR A 367 14.07 17.39 -21.98
C THR A 367 13.15 18.60 -21.80
N TYR A 368 11.83 18.40 -21.80
CA TYR A 368 10.87 19.46 -21.53
C TYR A 368 11.09 20.10 -20.15
N LYS A 369 11.31 19.29 -19.11
CA LYS A 369 11.61 19.79 -17.77
C LYS A 369 12.88 20.64 -17.73
N ASP A 370 13.91 20.27 -18.49
CA ASP A 370 15.16 21.05 -18.58
C ASP A 370 14.96 22.36 -19.37
N LEU A 371 13.98 22.41 -20.28
CA LEU A 371 13.59 23.60 -21.04
C LEU A 371 12.60 24.52 -20.28
N GLU A 372 11.92 24.03 -19.24
CA GLU A 372 10.91 24.78 -18.47
C GLU A 372 11.51 26.07 -17.88
N ASP A 373 12.69 25.98 -17.26
CA ASP A 373 13.40 27.14 -16.70
C ASP A 373 13.81 28.15 -17.78
N VAL A 374 14.25 27.67 -18.95
CA VAL A 374 14.62 28.52 -20.08
C VAL A 374 13.41 29.28 -20.63
N MET A 375 12.27 28.59 -20.78
CA MET A 375 11.02 29.21 -21.23
C MET A 375 10.50 30.25 -20.24
N LEU A 376 10.65 30.02 -18.94
CA LEU A 376 10.24 30.98 -17.91
C LEU A 376 11.06 32.28 -17.95
N ILE A 377 12.31 32.22 -18.41
CA ILE A 377 13.21 33.38 -18.47
C ILE A 377 13.17 34.08 -19.83
N LEU A 378 13.31 33.32 -20.92
CA LEU A 378 13.47 33.85 -22.29
C LEU A 378 12.17 33.86 -23.09
N GLY A 379 11.20 33.01 -22.73
CA GLY A 379 9.97 32.80 -23.48
C GLY A 379 10.06 31.65 -24.50
N PHE A 380 8.90 31.10 -24.87
CA PHE A 380 8.79 29.96 -25.79
C PHE A 380 9.32 30.26 -27.20
N ASP A 381 9.17 31.51 -27.66
CA ASP A 381 9.54 31.90 -29.02
C ASP A 381 11.06 31.94 -29.26
N GLU A 382 11.86 32.00 -28.20
CA GLU A 382 13.33 32.01 -28.27
C GLU A 382 13.94 30.60 -28.43
N LEU A 383 13.13 29.55 -28.28
CA LEU A 383 13.59 28.18 -28.49
C LEU A 383 13.84 27.87 -29.97
N ASP A 384 14.83 27.01 -30.23
CA ASP A 384 15.03 26.45 -31.56
C ASP A 384 13.84 25.56 -31.99
N LYS A 385 13.76 25.25 -33.29
CA LYS A 385 12.62 24.52 -33.86
C LYS A 385 12.44 23.13 -33.26
N GLU A 386 13.53 22.43 -32.94
CA GLU A 386 13.48 21.07 -32.38
C GLU A 386 12.98 21.12 -30.93
N SER A 387 13.52 22.04 -30.12
CA SER A 387 13.07 22.28 -28.75
C SER A 387 11.58 22.64 -28.70
N LYS A 388 11.09 23.50 -29.61
CA LYS A 388 9.66 23.83 -29.73
C LYS A 388 8.79 22.60 -30.00
N ILE A 389 9.25 21.68 -30.85
CA ILE A 389 8.53 20.41 -31.12
C ILE A 389 8.49 19.53 -29.87
N ILE A 390 9.62 19.42 -29.15
CA ILE A 390 9.70 18.64 -27.90
C ILE A 390 8.73 19.18 -26.86
N VAL A 391 8.73 20.50 -26.63
CA VAL A 391 7.81 21.15 -25.68
C VAL A 391 6.36 20.87 -26.05
N LYS A 392 5.98 21.01 -27.32
CA LYS A 392 4.61 20.70 -27.78
C LYS A 392 4.23 19.25 -27.53
N LYS A 393 5.09 18.28 -27.86
CA LYS A 393 4.85 16.85 -27.59
C LYS A 393 4.73 16.59 -26.09
N ALA A 394 5.59 17.20 -25.28
CA ALA A 394 5.54 17.05 -23.83
C ALA A 394 4.23 17.57 -23.24
N LEU A 395 3.76 18.75 -23.64
CA LEU A 395 2.48 19.30 -23.22
C LEU A 395 1.31 18.41 -23.67
N GLN A 396 1.36 17.86 -24.89
CA GLN A 396 0.36 16.91 -25.37
C GLN A 396 0.34 15.62 -24.55
N LEU A 397 1.51 15.11 -24.15
CA LEU A 397 1.61 13.96 -23.27
C LEU A 397 1.09 14.27 -21.87
N GLU A 398 1.48 15.38 -21.25
CA GLU A 398 1.00 15.79 -19.92
C GLU A 398 -0.53 15.91 -19.90
N ALA A 399 -1.10 16.59 -20.92
CA ALA A 399 -2.55 16.67 -21.10
C ALA A 399 -3.16 15.28 -21.31
N PHE A 400 -2.59 14.45 -22.19
CA PHE A 400 -3.10 13.12 -22.47
C PHE A 400 -3.10 12.19 -21.25
N PHE A 401 -2.16 12.31 -20.32
CA PHE A 401 -2.15 11.46 -19.13
C PHE A 401 -3.17 11.87 -18.05
N THR A 402 -3.85 13.01 -18.21
CA THR A 402 -5.00 13.34 -17.35
C THR A 402 -6.18 12.43 -17.65
N GLN A 403 -6.96 12.12 -16.62
CA GLN A 403 -8.08 11.17 -16.74
C GLN A 403 -9.15 11.42 -15.69
N ASN A 404 -10.41 11.40 -16.13
CA ASN A 404 -11.56 11.42 -15.22
C ASN A 404 -11.74 10.06 -14.58
N PHE A 405 -11.77 10.03 -13.25
CA PHE A 405 -11.95 8.82 -12.45
C PHE A 405 -13.42 8.61 -12.09
N PHE A 406 -13.89 7.36 -12.15
CA PHE A 406 -15.24 6.98 -11.74
C PHE A 406 -15.50 7.36 -10.28
N MET A 407 -14.49 7.21 -9.43
CA MET A 407 -14.61 7.51 -7.99
C MET A 407 -14.70 9.01 -7.69
N THR A 408 -14.54 9.87 -8.69
CA THR A 408 -14.57 11.34 -8.54
C THR A 408 -15.72 12.04 -9.27
N GLU A 409 -16.58 11.30 -9.98
CA GLU A 409 -17.65 11.88 -10.83
C GLU A 409 -18.55 12.87 -10.08
N HIS A 410 -18.85 12.60 -8.82
CA HIS A 410 -19.68 13.47 -7.98
C HIS A 410 -19.01 14.82 -7.64
N PHE A 411 -17.67 14.87 -7.64
CA PHE A 411 -16.89 16.09 -7.45
C PHE A 411 -16.62 16.80 -8.79
N THR A 412 -16.21 16.05 -9.82
CA THR A 412 -15.77 16.61 -11.11
C THR A 412 -16.94 16.91 -12.06
N LYS A 413 -18.14 16.36 -11.78
CA LYS A 413 -19.33 16.43 -12.66
C LYS A 413 -19.08 15.94 -14.09
N SER A 414 -18.00 15.16 -14.29
CA SER A 414 -17.60 14.59 -15.56
C SER A 414 -17.55 13.07 -15.41
N PRO A 415 -18.03 12.31 -16.41
CA PRO A 415 -18.05 10.86 -16.31
C PRO A 415 -16.62 10.30 -16.27
N GLY A 416 -16.42 9.28 -15.45
CA GLY A 416 -15.20 8.51 -15.40
C GLY A 416 -15.00 7.71 -16.68
N VAL A 417 -13.74 7.46 -17.02
CA VAL A 417 -13.37 6.73 -18.23
C VAL A 417 -12.40 5.62 -17.87
N PHE A 418 -12.67 4.41 -18.34
CA PHE A 418 -11.70 3.32 -18.33
C PHE A 418 -10.99 3.31 -19.69
N VAL A 419 -9.67 3.36 -19.71
CA VAL A 419 -8.89 3.34 -20.96
C VAL A 419 -8.04 2.07 -21.01
N SER A 420 -8.11 1.32 -22.11
CA SER A 420 -7.31 0.11 -22.22
C SER A 420 -5.82 0.40 -22.33
N MET A 421 -4.98 -0.52 -21.89
CA MET A 421 -3.52 -0.40 -22.01
C MET A 421 -3.11 -0.30 -23.48
N GLU A 422 -3.73 -1.08 -24.37
CA GLU A 422 -3.47 -1.05 -25.81
C GLU A 422 -3.79 0.32 -26.41
N ASP A 423 -4.98 0.87 -26.12
CA ASP A 423 -5.39 2.19 -26.59
C ASP A 423 -4.48 3.31 -26.05
N THR A 424 -4.02 3.15 -24.81
CA THR A 424 -3.07 4.10 -24.18
C THR A 424 -1.74 4.10 -24.93
N VAL A 425 -1.16 2.92 -25.17
CA VAL A 425 0.12 2.78 -25.86
C VAL A 425 0.03 3.30 -27.30
N ASP A 426 -1.03 2.94 -28.04
CA ASP A 426 -1.26 3.43 -29.40
C ASP A 426 -1.39 4.96 -29.43
N SER A 427 -2.15 5.52 -28.50
CA SER A 427 -2.37 6.96 -28.44
C SER A 427 -1.07 7.72 -28.16
N VAL A 428 -0.25 7.21 -27.23
CA VAL A 428 1.07 7.80 -26.94
C VAL A 428 1.96 7.73 -28.17
N ILE A 429 2.05 6.59 -28.85
CA ILE A 429 2.88 6.45 -30.06
C ILE A 429 2.51 7.48 -31.13
N ARG A 430 1.21 7.72 -31.38
CA ARG A 430 0.77 8.75 -32.34
C ARG A 430 1.22 10.17 -31.94
N ILE A 431 1.22 10.49 -30.65
CA ILE A 431 1.76 11.76 -30.12
C ILE A 431 3.28 11.81 -30.33
N LEU A 432 3.99 10.73 -30.02
CA LEU A 432 5.45 10.62 -30.20
C LEU A 432 5.86 10.75 -31.68
N GLU A 433 5.07 10.20 -32.60
CA GLU A 433 5.26 10.34 -34.06
C GLU A 433 4.96 11.75 -34.58
N GLY A 434 4.33 12.61 -33.75
CA GLY A 434 4.04 14.00 -34.11
C GLY A 434 2.81 14.17 -34.99
N LYS A 435 1.85 13.23 -34.95
CA LYS A 435 0.60 13.29 -35.75
C LYS A 435 -0.33 14.47 -35.41
N TYR A 436 -0.01 15.22 -34.36
CA TYR A 436 -0.84 16.29 -33.80
C TYR A 436 -0.07 17.59 -33.54
N ILE A 437 1.13 17.76 -34.09
CA ILE A 437 2.07 18.83 -33.69
C ILE A 437 1.53 20.26 -33.89
N LYS A 438 0.55 20.44 -34.78
CA LYS A 438 -0.09 21.74 -35.05
C LYS A 438 -1.29 22.02 -34.15
N GLN A 439 -1.78 21.01 -33.43
CA GLN A 439 -2.96 21.11 -32.58
C GLN A 439 -2.62 21.58 -31.16
N ASN A 440 -3.58 22.27 -30.52
CA ASN A 440 -3.45 22.73 -29.13
C ASN A 440 -3.39 21.51 -28.18
N PRO A 441 -2.37 21.41 -27.29
CA PRO A 441 -2.28 20.35 -26.28
C PRO A 441 -3.53 20.15 -25.42
N GLU A 442 -4.32 21.19 -25.17
CA GLU A 442 -5.51 21.12 -24.31
C GLU A 442 -6.56 20.12 -24.78
N ILE A 443 -6.65 19.85 -26.09
CA ILE A 443 -7.62 18.88 -26.65
C ILE A 443 -7.39 17.45 -26.16
N PHE A 444 -6.19 17.15 -25.65
CA PHE A 444 -5.84 15.85 -25.08
C PHE A 444 -6.20 15.74 -23.59
N SER A 445 -6.65 16.83 -22.97
CA SER A 445 -6.96 16.85 -21.53
C SER A 445 -8.25 16.08 -21.25
N TYR A 446 -8.18 15.16 -20.28
CA TYR A 446 -9.29 14.37 -19.75
C TYR A 446 -10.04 13.53 -20.79
N VAL A 447 -9.44 13.26 -21.95
CA VAL A 447 -9.99 12.37 -23.00
C VAL A 447 -9.69 10.90 -22.70
N GLY A 448 -10.42 9.96 -23.31
CA GLY A 448 -10.13 8.54 -23.21
C GLY A 448 -8.91 8.14 -24.04
N SER A 449 -9.12 7.96 -25.36
CA SER A 449 -8.06 7.74 -26.36
C SER A 449 -8.00 8.94 -27.32
N ASN A 450 -6.92 9.04 -28.10
CA ASN A 450 -6.86 10.01 -29.22
C ASN A 450 -7.30 9.41 -30.56
N LYS A 451 -7.86 8.20 -30.58
CA LYS A 451 -8.28 7.51 -31.81
C LYS A 451 -9.34 8.31 -32.58
N ASP A 452 -10.22 9.00 -31.87
CA ASP A 452 -11.27 9.84 -32.47
C ASP A 452 -10.84 11.29 -32.74
N ILE A 453 -9.63 11.68 -32.34
CA ILE A 453 -9.09 13.03 -32.60
C ILE A 453 -8.44 13.02 -34.00
N PRO A 454 -8.93 13.83 -34.96
CA PRO A 454 -8.34 13.93 -36.28
C PRO A 454 -6.88 14.40 -36.21
N THR A 455 -6.03 13.76 -36.99
CA THR A 455 -4.62 14.11 -37.13
C THR A 455 -4.44 15.39 -37.95
N ASP A 456 -3.24 15.98 -37.89
CA ASP A 456 -2.90 17.17 -38.69
C ASP A 456 -3.08 16.90 -40.20
N GLU A 457 -2.75 15.68 -40.65
CA GLU A 457 -2.95 15.21 -42.03
C GLU A 457 -4.44 15.20 -42.42
N GLU A 458 -5.31 14.71 -41.53
CA GLU A 458 -6.77 14.64 -41.77
C GLU A 458 -7.44 16.03 -41.74
N LEU A 459 -6.89 16.97 -40.97
CA LEU A 459 -7.36 18.35 -40.88
C LEU A 459 -6.76 19.27 -41.97
N ASN A 460 -5.85 18.75 -42.80
CA ASN A 460 -5.08 19.54 -43.78
C ASN A 460 -4.36 20.75 -43.16
N LEU A 461 -3.83 20.59 -41.92
CA LEU A 461 -3.12 21.64 -41.20
C LEU A 461 -1.67 21.78 -41.63
#